data_AF-A0A939UT39-F1
#
_entry.id   AF-A0A939UT39-F1
#
_cell.length_a   1.000
_cell.length_b   1.000
_cell.length_c   1.000
_cell.angle_alpha   90.00
_cell.angle_beta   90.00
_cell.angle_gamma   90.00
#
_symmetry.space_group_name_H-M   'P 1'
#
loop_
_entity.id
_entity.type
_entity.pdbx_description
1 polymer ?
#
loop_
_entity_poly.entity_id
_entity_poly.type
_entity_poly.pdbx_seq_one_letter_code
_entity_poly.pdbx_strand_id
1 'polypeptide(L)'
;MKKILALVLVFIMVLALAACKKPDNPDNPNPGNEDNPSNALAGTYEITVWCAENAQDLFQKQINDFNANNTDGIVINAKIQPVSEADAGTNMITDVQAGGDIYCFAQDQFARLVQAGALDKLGVNAAETVRAANDAGVVAAATAGEDLYAYPMTSDNGYFMYYDKSVIPDADVDSLEKLIEDCEAAQKYFAFDCANGWYVASFFFGAGCVSEWTTDADGMFVDINDDWNSDKGLIAVKGLEKLVKSDFHVNAGNVANFESNAAIVVSGTWDFEAAKGLLGDNLGVADLPSFEVDGQQYHLGSFNGCKLMGVKPQTDAKKGAAIHKLAQYLTGEACQMERFNELSWGPSNSNAQASEAVQQNPGLAALLAQAPYSKPQGQIPDAWWGVAQTIAEEVKQASGDDGLRAVLQNYENKCKALFDLFGSKDYIFVGAWGGWDNSSTDYKMEEADGKLTITLDVPESDYMGGRIVTLGTWDNDLGYAQVTEGTEYLKEVDPADNPDNNIIFAEAGNYTVTVDLNAMTISIVKN
;
A
#
# COMPACT_ATOMS: atom_id res chain seq x y z
N MET A 1 19.84 39.13 14.34
CA MET A 1 18.97 39.82 15.33
C MET A 1 18.00 38.80 15.87
N LYS A 2 18.03 38.60 17.20
CA LYS A 2 17.26 37.61 17.96
C LYS A 2 15.78 37.99 18.05
N LYS A 3 14.89 36.99 18.14
CA LYS A 3 13.75 36.84 19.07
C LYS A 3 13.04 35.52 18.72
N ILE A 4 13.36 34.39 19.35
CA ILE A 4 13.01 33.89 20.71
C ILE A 4 11.66 33.14 20.74
N LEU A 5 11.82 31.89 21.14
CA LEU A 5 10.93 30.81 21.57
C LEU A 5 9.91 31.17 22.69
N ALA A 6 8.84 30.35 22.73
CA ALA A 6 8.10 29.83 23.90
C ALA A 6 7.16 30.75 24.72
N LEU A 7 5.95 30.25 25.03
CA LEU A 7 5.57 29.92 26.43
C LEU A 7 4.22 29.14 26.53
N VAL A 8 4.30 28.01 27.22
CA VAL A 8 3.22 27.24 27.87
C VAL A 8 2.78 27.97 29.15
N LEU A 9 1.49 27.95 29.51
CA LEU A 9 1.07 28.02 30.92
C LEU A 9 -0.34 27.46 31.16
N VAL A 10 -0.37 26.50 32.07
CA VAL A 10 -1.47 25.74 32.68
C VAL A 10 -2.28 26.62 33.65
N PHE A 11 -3.59 26.38 33.79
CA PHE A 11 -4.25 26.41 35.11
C PHE A 11 -5.46 25.45 35.19
N ILE A 12 -5.40 24.60 36.21
CA ILE A 12 -6.40 23.67 36.73
C ILE A 12 -7.51 24.44 37.46
N MET A 13 -8.77 24.02 37.32
CA MET A 13 -9.77 24.15 38.41
C MET A 13 -10.79 23.01 38.37
N VAL A 14 -10.67 22.13 39.36
CA VAL A 14 -11.70 21.20 39.82
C VAL A 14 -12.68 21.96 40.72
N LEU A 15 -13.98 21.80 40.51
CA LEU A 15 -15.00 22.06 41.53
C LEU A 15 -16.17 21.10 41.33
N ALA A 16 -16.23 20.14 42.25
CA ALA A 16 -17.38 19.28 42.50
C ALA A 16 -18.54 20.10 43.07
N LEU A 17 -19.76 19.86 42.59
CA LEU A 17 -20.97 20.24 43.33
C LEU A 17 -21.93 19.05 43.42
N ALA A 18 -22.12 18.67 44.69
CA ALA A 18 -22.95 17.62 45.23
C ALA A 18 -24.41 17.67 44.79
N ALA A 19 -24.97 16.47 44.64
CA ALA A 19 -26.40 16.21 44.51
C ALA A 19 -27.18 16.65 45.76
N CYS A 20 -28.27 17.37 45.56
CA CYS A 20 -29.31 17.56 46.59
C CYS A 20 -30.43 16.55 46.39
N LYS A 21 -30.49 15.57 47.30
CA LYS A 21 -31.61 14.64 47.51
C LYS A 21 -32.73 15.37 48.27
N LYS A 22 -33.98 15.27 47.81
CA LYS A 22 -35.20 15.70 48.55
C LYS A 22 -35.90 14.45 49.13
N PRO A 23 -36.63 14.54 50.27
CA PRO A 23 -36.96 13.39 51.10
C PRO A 23 -38.24 12.65 50.70
N ASP A 24 -38.28 11.39 51.17
CA ASP A 24 -39.28 10.35 50.98
C ASP A 24 -40.69 10.71 51.51
N ASN A 25 -41.72 10.16 50.85
CA ASN A 25 -42.96 9.75 51.50
C ASN A 25 -43.31 8.33 51.03
N PRO A 26 -43.76 7.42 51.91
CA PRO A 26 -43.74 5.98 51.68
C PRO A 26 -45.06 5.48 51.12
N ASP A 27 -44.99 4.65 50.09
CA ASP A 27 -45.90 3.51 49.91
C ASP A 27 -45.18 2.50 49.02
N ASN A 28 -44.84 1.35 49.61
CA ASN A 28 -44.25 0.19 48.94
C ASN A 28 -45.39 -0.81 48.63
N PRO A 29 -45.34 -1.57 47.52
CA PRO A 29 -44.72 -2.89 47.68
C PRO A 29 -43.92 -3.39 46.48
N ASN A 30 -42.66 -3.72 46.79
CA ASN A 30 -41.75 -4.72 46.25
C ASN A 30 -41.11 -4.44 44.85
N PRO A 31 -39.76 -4.47 44.75
CA PRO A 31 -39.05 -4.25 43.50
C PRO A 31 -39.12 -5.52 42.66
N GLY A 32 -40.03 -5.56 41.69
CA GLY A 32 -39.87 -6.44 40.54
C GLY A 32 -38.78 -5.86 39.66
N ASN A 33 -37.68 -6.60 39.49
CA ASN A 33 -36.61 -6.41 38.52
C ASN A 33 -36.56 -5.02 37.87
N GLU A 34 -35.73 -4.13 38.42
CA GLU A 34 -35.10 -3.15 37.55
C GLU A 34 -34.19 -3.95 36.61
N ASP A 35 -34.68 -4.17 35.38
CA ASP A 35 -33.88 -4.63 34.26
C ASP A 35 -32.67 -3.70 34.16
N ASN A 36 -31.54 -4.20 34.65
CA ASN A 36 -30.21 -3.73 34.30
C ASN A 36 -30.22 -3.56 32.77
N PRO A 37 -29.89 -2.39 32.18
CA PRO A 37 -29.99 -2.22 30.74
C PRO A 37 -29.26 -3.38 30.09
N SER A 38 -29.99 -4.23 29.35
CA SER A 38 -29.40 -5.41 28.75
C SER A 38 -28.20 -4.92 27.95
N ASN A 39 -27.02 -5.42 28.28
CA ASN A 39 -25.83 -5.00 27.58
C ASN A 39 -25.96 -5.50 26.14
N ALA A 40 -26.35 -4.62 25.22
CA ALA A 40 -26.93 -5.02 23.94
C ALA A 40 -25.94 -5.81 23.06
N LEU A 41 -24.64 -5.66 23.37
CA LEU A 41 -23.50 -6.32 22.73
C LEU A 41 -22.89 -7.45 23.57
N ALA A 42 -23.48 -7.82 24.72
CA ALA A 42 -22.96 -8.93 25.50
C ALA A 42 -23.06 -10.24 24.72
N GLY A 43 -21.94 -10.96 24.64
CA GLY A 43 -21.81 -12.19 23.88
C GLY A 43 -20.36 -12.57 23.63
N THR A 44 -20.17 -13.81 23.18
CA THR A 44 -18.88 -14.30 22.70
C THR A 44 -18.85 -14.25 21.18
N TYR A 45 -17.81 -13.66 20.62
CA TYR A 45 -17.65 -13.47 19.19
C TYR A 45 -16.36 -14.13 18.71
N GLU A 46 -16.51 -15.06 17.78
CA GLU A 46 -15.39 -15.70 17.08
C GLU A 46 -14.96 -14.80 15.92
N ILE A 47 -13.70 -14.39 15.92
CA ILE A 47 -13.14 -13.51 14.89
C ILE A 47 -11.78 -14.01 14.39
N THR A 48 -11.44 -13.64 13.16
CA THR A 48 -10.08 -13.74 12.63
C THR A 48 -9.45 -12.36 12.55
N VAL A 49 -8.19 -12.22 12.98
CA VAL A 49 -7.44 -10.95 12.93
C VAL A 49 -6.18 -11.15 12.10
N TRP A 50 -5.97 -10.28 11.11
CA TRP A 50 -4.75 -10.25 10.29
C TRP A 50 -3.85 -9.09 10.72
N CYS A 51 -2.62 -9.41 11.11
CA CYS A 51 -1.59 -8.43 11.45
C CYS A 51 -0.21 -8.97 11.06
N ALA A 52 0.80 -8.09 11.09
CA ALA A 52 2.19 -8.47 10.87
C ALA A 52 2.62 -9.60 11.83
N GLU A 53 3.52 -10.46 11.35
CA GLU A 53 3.98 -11.64 12.09
C GLU A 53 4.54 -11.29 13.47
N ASN A 54 5.34 -10.23 13.55
CA ASN A 54 5.97 -9.73 14.77
C ASN A 54 4.99 -9.04 15.74
N ALA A 55 3.76 -8.75 15.33
CA ALA A 55 2.77 -8.06 16.14
C ALA A 55 1.72 -9.00 16.78
N GLN A 56 1.70 -10.28 16.43
CA GLN A 56 0.63 -11.22 16.81
C GLN A 56 0.46 -11.34 18.33
N ASP A 57 1.57 -11.49 19.07
CA ASP A 57 1.54 -11.63 20.52
C ASP A 57 1.00 -10.37 21.21
N LEU A 58 1.39 -9.19 20.72
CA LEU A 58 0.90 -7.91 21.23
C LEU A 58 -0.59 -7.72 20.93
N PHE A 59 -1.05 -8.06 19.72
CA PHE A 59 -2.48 -8.04 19.40
C PHE A 59 -3.26 -9.01 20.30
N GLN A 60 -2.72 -10.20 20.58
CA GLN A 60 -3.36 -11.15 21.50
C GLN A 60 -3.48 -10.58 22.91
N LYS A 61 -2.41 -9.94 23.41
CA LYS A 61 -2.42 -9.25 24.70
C LYS A 61 -3.49 -8.15 24.73
N GLN A 62 -3.52 -7.28 23.73
CA GLN A 62 -4.48 -6.18 23.67
C GLN A 62 -5.94 -6.66 23.60
N ILE A 63 -6.22 -7.74 22.86
CA ILE A 63 -7.55 -8.35 22.81
C ILE A 63 -7.93 -8.94 24.18
N ASN A 64 -6.98 -9.56 24.88
CA ASN A 64 -7.21 -10.06 26.25
C ASN A 64 -7.50 -8.91 27.22
N ASP A 65 -6.78 -7.80 27.10
CA ASP A 65 -7.01 -6.59 27.90
C ASP A 65 -8.37 -5.96 27.59
N PHE A 66 -8.79 -5.93 26.31
CA PHE A 66 -10.14 -5.52 25.93
C PHE A 66 -11.20 -6.41 26.59
N ASN A 67 -11.06 -7.74 26.52
CA ASN A 67 -11.97 -8.70 27.13
C ASN A 67 -12.08 -8.53 28.64
N ALA A 68 -10.98 -8.19 29.31
CA ALA A 68 -10.94 -8.02 30.75
C ALA A 68 -11.57 -6.69 31.22
N ASN A 69 -11.50 -5.64 30.40
CA ASN A 69 -11.83 -4.28 30.84
C ASN A 69 -13.10 -3.69 30.23
N ASN A 70 -13.64 -4.27 29.15
CA ASN A 70 -14.86 -3.74 28.56
C ASN A 70 -16.07 -3.95 29.49
N THR A 71 -16.91 -2.92 29.61
CA THR A 71 -18.13 -2.98 30.41
C THR A 71 -19.33 -3.46 29.62
N ASP A 72 -19.16 -3.83 28.34
CA ASP A 72 -20.23 -4.19 27.41
C ASP A 72 -20.56 -5.70 27.43
N GLY A 73 -19.82 -6.49 28.21
CA GLY A 73 -19.95 -7.94 28.27
C GLY A 73 -19.54 -8.62 26.96
N ILE A 74 -18.75 -7.94 26.13
CA ILE A 74 -18.19 -8.47 24.88
C ILE A 74 -17.03 -9.37 25.25
N VAL A 75 -17.01 -10.59 24.70
CA VAL A 75 -15.89 -11.53 24.79
C VAL A 75 -15.44 -11.86 23.37
N ILE A 76 -14.21 -11.51 23.03
CA ILE A 76 -13.61 -11.78 21.73
C ILE A 76 -12.76 -13.04 21.83
N ASN A 77 -13.09 -14.06 21.04
CA ASN A 77 -12.23 -15.20 20.80
C ASN A 77 -11.59 -15.04 19.42
N ALA A 78 -10.33 -14.59 19.39
CA ALA A 78 -9.64 -14.22 18.16
C ALA A 78 -8.68 -15.33 17.70
N LYS A 79 -8.76 -15.69 16.42
CA LYS A 79 -7.69 -16.38 15.70
C LYS A 79 -6.83 -15.33 15.01
N ILE A 80 -5.64 -15.08 15.53
CA ILE A 80 -4.68 -14.17 14.92
C ILE A 80 -3.87 -14.92 13.86
N GLN A 81 -3.65 -14.31 12.70
CA GLN A 81 -2.87 -14.87 11.60
C GLN A 81 -1.85 -13.86 11.07
N PRO A 82 -0.64 -14.33 10.71
CA PRO A 82 0.38 -13.48 10.12
C PRO A 82 0.00 -13.14 8.68
N VAL A 83 -0.33 -11.87 8.43
CA VAL A 83 -0.47 -11.30 7.09
C VAL A 83 0.16 -9.91 7.14
N SER A 84 1.14 -9.66 6.29
CA SER A 84 1.82 -8.37 6.23
C SER A 84 0.84 -7.28 5.80
N GLU A 85 1.05 -6.05 6.26
CA GLU A 85 0.21 -4.93 5.84
C GLU A 85 0.37 -4.61 4.35
N ALA A 86 1.48 -5.02 3.74
CA ALA A 86 1.72 -4.91 2.30
C ALA A 86 0.86 -5.89 1.49
N ASP A 87 0.53 -7.07 2.01
CA ASP A 87 -0.23 -8.10 1.28
C ASP A 87 -1.71 -8.15 1.66
N ALA A 88 -2.08 -7.60 2.82
CA ALA A 88 -3.39 -7.79 3.42
C ALA A 88 -4.57 -7.39 2.52
N GLY A 89 -4.47 -6.25 1.83
CA GLY A 89 -5.54 -5.80 0.95
C GLY A 89 -5.67 -6.65 -0.31
N THR A 90 -4.55 -7.08 -0.91
CA THR A 90 -4.56 -7.99 -2.07
C THR A 90 -5.20 -9.32 -1.71
N ASN A 91 -4.81 -9.88 -0.56
CA ASN A 91 -5.38 -11.13 -0.05
C ASN A 91 -6.87 -10.99 0.28
N MET A 92 -7.29 -9.86 0.85
CA MET A 92 -8.70 -9.59 1.16
C MET A 92 -9.56 -9.53 -0.11
N ILE A 93 -9.09 -8.87 -1.16
CA ILE A 93 -9.83 -8.75 -2.43
C ILE A 93 -9.94 -10.10 -3.15
N THR A 94 -8.93 -10.96 -3.00
CA THR A 94 -8.92 -12.30 -3.62
C THR A 94 -9.99 -13.23 -3.03
N ASP A 95 -10.22 -13.20 -1.72
CA ASP A 95 -11.30 -13.94 -1.06
C ASP A 95 -11.77 -13.22 0.21
N VAL A 96 -12.74 -12.33 0.05
CA VAL A 96 -13.34 -11.55 1.15
C VAL A 96 -13.95 -12.49 2.21
N GLN A 97 -14.50 -13.64 1.82
CA GLN A 97 -15.15 -14.55 2.77
C GLN A 97 -14.11 -15.20 3.69
N ALA A 98 -12.97 -15.63 3.16
CA ALA A 98 -11.84 -16.16 3.92
C ALA A 98 -11.01 -15.08 4.65
N GLY A 99 -11.20 -13.81 4.28
CA GLY A 99 -10.51 -12.66 4.88
C GLY A 99 -10.69 -12.50 6.39
N GLY A 100 -9.76 -11.81 7.05
CA GLY A 100 -9.87 -11.43 8.45
C GLY A 100 -11.11 -10.57 8.73
N ASP A 101 -11.73 -10.74 9.90
CA ASP A 101 -12.79 -9.85 10.37
C ASP A 101 -12.24 -8.44 10.70
N ILE A 102 -11.01 -8.41 11.23
CA ILE A 102 -10.15 -7.23 11.35
C ILE A 102 -8.85 -7.52 10.58
N TYR A 103 -8.36 -6.55 9.83
CA TYR A 103 -7.08 -6.69 9.12
C TYR A 103 -6.32 -5.36 9.05
N CYS A 104 -5.01 -5.44 9.24
CA CYS A 104 -4.11 -4.28 9.12
C CYS A 104 -3.56 -4.21 7.70
N PHE A 105 -3.56 -3.04 7.07
CA PHE A 105 -3.14 -2.87 5.67
C PHE A 105 -2.45 -1.51 5.45
N ALA A 106 -1.64 -1.40 4.39
CA ALA A 106 -1.00 -0.15 3.98
C ALA A 106 -1.96 0.77 3.21
N GLN A 107 -1.83 2.09 3.39
CA GLN A 107 -2.85 3.05 2.92
C GLN A 107 -3.08 3.11 1.41
N ASP A 108 -2.10 2.71 0.59
CA ASP A 108 -2.23 2.68 -0.88
C ASP A 108 -3.32 1.71 -1.35
N GLN A 109 -3.69 0.76 -0.50
CA GLN A 109 -4.65 -0.29 -0.79
C GLN A 109 -6.08 0.12 -0.46
N PHE A 110 -6.27 1.30 0.14
CA PHE A 110 -7.56 1.75 0.66
C PHE A 110 -8.64 1.85 -0.43
N ALA A 111 -8.34 2.51 -1.55
CA ALA A 111 -9.31 2.74 -2.63
C ALA A 111 -9.85 1.43 -3.21
N ARG A 112 -8.97 0.49 -3.53
CA ARG A 112 -9.37 -0.84 -4.05
C ARG A 112 -10.17 -1.65 -3.03
N LEU A 113 -9.91 -1.49 -1.73
CA LEU A 113 -10.67 -2.14 -0.67
C LEU A 113 -12.07 -1.54 -0.51
N VAL A 114 -12.21 -0.22 -0.67
CA VAL A 114 -13.52 0.45 -0.73
C VAL A 114 -14.29 -0.03 -1.97
N GLN A 115 -13.65 -0.03 -3.14
CA GLN A 115 -14.25 -0.48 -4.40
C GLN A 115 -14.73 -1.94 -4.33
N ALA A 116 -13.93 -2.83 -3.71
CA ALA A 116 -14.28 -4.23 -3.52
C ALA A 116 -15.35 -4.47 -2.44
N GLY A 117 -15.83 -3.42 -1.75
CA GLY A 117 -16.76 -3.55 -0.64
C GLY A 117 -16.18 -4.34 0.54
N ALA A 118 -14.86 -4.33 0.71
CA ALA A 118 -14.15 -5.12 1.71
C ALA A 118 -13.99 -4.39 3.06
N LEU A 119 -14.41 -3.12 3.14
CA LEU A 119 -14.35 -2.28 4.33
C LEU A 119 -15.76 -1.88 4.78
N ASP A 120 -16.06 -2.06 6.06
CA ASP A 120 -17.28 -1.55 6.69
C ASP A 120 -17.11 -0.08 7.07
N LYS A 121 -18.14 0.71 6.80
CA LYS A 121 -18.14 2.16 7.06
C LYS A 121 -18.23 2.40 8.57
N LEU A 122 -17.38 3.29 9.08
CA LEU A 122 -17.45 3.68 10.49
C LEU A 122 -18.73 4.47 10.78
N GLY A 123 -19.37 4.17 11.90
CA GLY A 123 -20.49 4.96 12.43
C GLY A 123 -20.05 6.37 12.83
N VAL A 124 -20.98 7.33 12.80
CA VAL A 124 -20.73 8.77 13.00
C VAL A 124 -19.86 9.07 14.24
N ASN A 125 -20.23 8.52 15.41
CA ASN A 125 -19.49 8.78 16.66
C ASN A 125 -18.06 8.19 16.65
N ALA A 126 -17.89 7.02 16.02
CA ALA A 126 -16.57 6.40 15.87
C ALA A 126 -15.72 7.25 14.93
N ALA A 127 -16.28 7.71 13.81
CA ALA A 127 -15.60 8.60 12.87
C ALA A 127 -15.20 9.93 13.54
N GLU A 128 -16.08 10.58 14.30
CA GLU A 128 -15.74 11.78 15.07
C GLU A 128 -14.59 11.54 16.05
N THR A 129 -14.62 10.41 16.77
CA THR A 129 -13.55 10.04 17.71
C THR A 129 -12.22 9.85 16.98
N VAL A 130 -12.22 9.15 15.85
CA VAL A 130 -11.02 8.91 15.04
C VAL A 130 -10.47 10.22 14.49
N ARG A 131 -11.33 11.09 13.94
CA ARG A 131 -10.93 12.39 13.40
C ARG A 131 -10.33 13.31 14.47
N ALA A 132 -10.82 13.25 15.70
CA ALA A 132 -10.30 14.06 16.81
C ALA A 132 -8.99 13.53 17.40
N ALA A 133 -8.74 12.22 17.29
CA ALA A 133 -7.62 11.57 17.97
C ALA A 133 -6.34 11.46 17.12
N ASN A 134 -6.44 11.61 15.79
CA ASN A 134 -5.34 11.35 14.87
C ASN A 134 -5.02 12.59 14.01
N ASP A 135 -3.82 12.62 13.43
CA ASP A 135 -3.44 13.70 12.51
C ASP A 135 -4.28 13.67 11.21
N ALA A 136 -4.39 14.84 10.57
CA ALA A 136 -5.27 15.04 9.43
C ALA A 136 -4.84 14.23 8.19
N GLY A 137 -3.55 13.94 8.04
CA GLY A 137 -3.03 13.18 6.90
C GLY A 137 -3.51 11.74 6.93
N VAL A 138 -3.35 11.07 8.07
CA VAL A 138 -3.78 9.68 8.25
C VAL A 138 -5.30 9.55 8.24
N VAL A 139 -6.02 10.55 8.77
CA VAL A 139 -7.49 10.60 8.66
C VAL A 139 -7.93 10.71 7.20
N ALA A 140 -7.26 11.52 6.38
CA ALA A 140 -7.56 11.63 4.96
C ALA A 140 -7.28 10.32 4.22
N ALA A 141 -6.19 9.61 4.56
CA ALA A 141 -5.84 8.31 3.98
C ALA A 141 -6.87 7.20 4.26
N ALA A 142 -7.68 7.34 5.31
CA ALA A 142 -8.75 6.40 5.68
C ALA A 142 -10.17 6.85 5.25
N THR A 143 -10.28 7.94 4.49
CA THR A 143 -11.56 8.57 4.10
C THR A 143 -11.81 8.40 2.60
N ALA A 144 -13.02 7.95 2.22
CA ALA A 144 -13.53 8.01 0.85
C ALA A 144 -14.76 8.94 0.83
N GLY A 145 -14.74 9.98 0.00
CA GLY A 145 -15.75 11.04 0.05
C GLY A 145 -15.79 11.73 1.42
N GLU A 146 -16.95 11.70 2.10
CA GLU A 146 -17.11 12.23 3.47
C GLU A 146 -16.97 11.15 4.55
N ASP A 147 -16.87 9.89 4.14
CA ASP A 147 -17.03 8.71 4.98
C ASP A 147 -15.69 8.07 5.33
N LEU A 148 -15.58 7.60 6.57
CA LEU A 148 -14.38 6.97 7.11
C LEU A 148 -14.57 5.44 7.11
N TYR A 149 -13.62 4.70 6.56
CA TYR A 149 -13.74 3.24 6.36
C TYR A 149 -12.68 2.41 7.09
N ALA A 150 -11.68 3.07 7.68
CA ALA A 150 -10.63 2.38 8.44
C ALA A 150 -10.20 3.20 9.66
N TYR A 151 -9.58 2.51 10.61
CA TYR A 151 -9.02 3.12 11.81
C TYR A 151 -7.51 3.34 11.63
N PRO A 152 -7.02 4.58 11.70
CA PRO A 152 -5.60 4.92 11.79
C PRO A 152 -4.86 4.10 12.84
N MET A 153 -3.74 3.47 12.46
CA MET A 153 -2.91 2.72 13.40
C MET A 153 -1.53 3.35 13.57
N THR A 154 -0.88 3.74 12.46
CA THR A 154 0.46 4.35 12.49
C THR A 154 0.54 5.58 11.59
N SER A 155 1.57 6.40 11.75
CA SER A 155 1.88 7.53 10.83
C SER A 155 3.35 7.46 10.38
N ASP A 156 3.85 6.25 10.19
CA ASP A 156 5.28 5.96 10.08
C ASP A 156 5.64 5.06 8.89
N ASN A 157 4.71 4.84 7.95
CA ASN A 157 4.94 3.97 6.80
C ASN A 157 5.79 4.71 5.74
N GLY A 158 7.06 4.86 6.03
CA GLY A 158 8.07 5.41 5.15
C GLY A 158 9.43 4.81 5.47
N TYR A 159 10.43 5.21 4.68
CA TYR A 159 11.76 4.59 4.74
C TYR A 159 12.88 5.64 4.78
N PHE A 160 14.00 5.20 5.36
CA PHE A 160 15.21 5.96 5.61
C PHE A 160 16.40 4.99 5.68
N MET A 161 17.60 5.49 6.02
CA MET A 161 18.82 4.69 5.99
C MET A 161 19.25 4.22 7.39
N TYR A 162 19.51 2.91 7.51
CA TYR A 162 20.29 2.32 8.61
C TYR A 162 21.73 2.07 8.15
N TYR A 163 22.71 2.29 9.02
CA TYR A 163 24.12 2.02 8.71
C TYR A 163 24.95 1.58 9.91
N ASP A 164 26.01 0.82 9.66
CA ASP A 164 27.00 0.40 10.67
C ASP A 164 28.07 1.48 10.83
N LYS A 165 28.03 2.24 11.94
CA LYS A 165 28.99 3.31 12.26
C LYS A 165 30.44 2.85 12.40
N SER A 166 30.68 1.54 12.55
CA SER A 166 32.04 1.02 12.54
C SER A 166 32.64 0.93 11.13
N VAL A 167 31.80 1.11 10.10
CA VAL A 167 32.15 1.03 8.68
C VAL A 167 31.91 2.37 7.98
N ILE A 168 30.72 2.94 8.12
CA ILE A 168 30.29 4.15 7.42
C ILE A 168 30.45 5.35 8.34
N PRO A 169 31.27 6.35 7.98
CA PRO A 169 31.42 7.56 8.77
C PRO A 169 30.16 8.45 8.72
N ASP A 170 29.78 9.03 9.85
CA ASP A 170 28.64 9.98 9.94
C ASP A 170 28.80 11.20 9.01
N ALA A 171 30.01 11.52 8.54
CA ALA A 171 30.25 12.64 7.64
C ALA A 171 29.94 12.34 6.16
N ASP A 172 29.82 11.06 5.81
CA ASP A 172 29.65 10.59 4.43
C ASP A 172 28.19 10.23 4.10
N VAL A 173 27.31 10.18 5.11
CA VAL A 173 25.91 9.73 4.99
C VAL A 173 25.03 10.57 4.06
N ASP A 174 25.43 11.81 3.77
CA ASP A 174 24.68 12.72 2.90
C ASP A 174 24.96 12.48 1.40
N SER A 175 25.98 11.70 1.02
CA SER A 175 26.38 11.48 -0.38
C SER A 175 26.30 10.01 -0.79
N LEU A 176 25.42 9.72 -1.75
CA LEU A 176 25.25 8.38 -2.32
C LEU A 176 26.58 7.83 -2.86
N GLU A 177 27.36 8.67 -3.55
CA GLU A 177 28.66 8.29 -4.11
C GLU A 177 29.66 7.93 -3.01
N LYS A 178 29.70 8.70 -1.91
CA LYS A 178 30.58 8.38 -0.77
C LYS A 178 30.17 7.11 -0.06
N LEU A 179 28.88 6.91 0.15
CA LEU A 179 28.37 5.66 0.71
C LEU A 179 28.74 4.44 -0.15
N ILE A 180 28.66 4.56 -1.48
CA ILE A 180 29.11 3.50 -2.40
C ILE A 180 30.63 3.27 -2.28
N GLU A 181 31.43 4.34 -2.26
CA GLU A 181 32.90 4.26 -2.08
C GLU A 181 33.28 3.60 -0.74
N ASP A 182 32.59 3.92 0.35
CA ASP A 182 32.84 3.35 1.68
C ASP A 182 32.45 1.87 1.73
N CYS A 183 31.31 1.51 1.15
CA CYS A 183 30.89 0.12 0.97
C CYS A 183 31.93 -0.69 0.18
N GLU A 184 32.42 -0.14 -0.94
CA GLU A 184 33.48 -0.75 -1.74
C GLU A 184 34.78 -0.89 -0.93
N ALA A 185 35.24 0.17 -0.25
CA ALA A 185 36.46 0.13 0.55
C ALA A 185 36.39 -0.90 1.67
N ALA A 186 35.21 -1.06 2.28
CA ALA A 186 34.95 -2.03 3.33
C ALA A 186 34.64 -3.45 2.81
N GLN A 187 34.45 -3.62 1.49
CA GLN A 187 33.96 -4.85 0.86
C GLN A 187 32.64 -5.33 1.48
N LYS A 188 31.72 -4.39 1.70
CA LYS A 188 30.38 -4.60 2.27
C LYS A 188 29.31 -4.01 1.35
N TYR A 189 28.10 -4.54 1.44
CA TYR A 189 27.01 -4.15 0.55
C TYR A 189 26.24 -2.91 1.01
N PHE A 190 25.78 -2.12 0.05
CA PHE A 190 24.69 -1.18 0.16
C PHE A 190 23.39 -1.93 -0.21
N ALA A 191 22.62 -2.32 0.79
CA ALA A 191 21.31 -2.93 0.58
C ALA A 191 20.24 -1.85 0.36
N PHE A 192 19.72 -1.77 -0.86
CA PHE A 192 18.63 -0.89 -1.23
C PHE A 192 17.81 -1.57 -2.31
N ASP A 193 16.56 -1.93 -2.00
CA ASP A 193 15.70 -2.71 -2.88
C ASP A 193 15.17 -1.94 -4.10
N CYS A 194 16.03 -1.63 -5.06
CA CYS A 194 15.67 -0.92 -6.28
C CYS A 194 14.84 -1.79 -7.24
N ALA A 195 14.73 -3.10 -6.98
CA ALA A 195 13.80 -4.00 -7.66
C ALA A 195 12.37 -3.94 -7.08
N ASN A 196 12.06 -2.91 -6.30
CA ASN A 196 10.74 -2.65 -5.74
C ASN A 196 10.32 -1.21 -6.07
N GLY A 197 9.13 -1.08 -6.68
CA GLY A 197 8.55 0.19 -7.13
C GLY A 197 8.49 1.26 -6.01
N TRP A 198 8.27 0.83 -4.77
CA TRP A 198 8.17 1.72 -3.61
C TRP A 198 9.49 2.40 -3.25
N TYR A 199 10.61 1.69 -3.44
CA TYR A 199 11.95 2.17 -3.13
C TYR A 199 12.60 2.87 -4.33
N VAL A 200 12.43 2.35 -5.56
CA VAL A 200 13.04 2.97 -6.76
C VAL A 200 12.46 4.36 -7.06
N ALA A 201 11.22 4.63 -6.65
CA ALA A 201 10.58 5.94 -6.74
C ALA A 201 11.36 7.05 -6.01
N SER A 202 12.21 6.72 -5.03
CA SER A 202 13.06 7.67 -4.29
C SER A 202 13.93 8.55 -5.20
N PHE A 203 14.51 7.98 -6.26
CA PHE A 203 15.33 8.70 -7.23
C PHE A 203 14.50 9.69 -8.03
N PHE A 204 13.30 9.27 -8.44
CA PHE A 204 12.36 10.11 -9.19
C PHE A 204 11.86 11.27 -8.34
N PHE A 205 11.48 11.02 -7.08
CA PHE A 205 11.09 12.06 -6.15
C PHE A 205 12.23 13.03 -5.84
N GLY A 206 13.46 12.53 -5.73
CA GLY A 206 14.64 13.37 -5.52
C GLY A 206 14.94 14.30 -6.69
N ALA A 207 14.68 13.85 -7.92
CA ALA A 207 14.75 14.70 -9.12
C ALA A 207 13.53 15.63 -9.29
N GLY A 208 12.53 15.53 -8.40
CA GLY A 208 11.32 16.34 -8.43
C GLY A 208 10.25 15.84 -9.41
N CYS A 209 10.29 14.56 -9.78
CA CYS A 209 9.21 13.90 -10.52
C CYS A 209 8.02 13.60 -9.60
N VAL A 210 6.88 13.31 -10.23
CA VAL A 210 5.62 12.90 -9.61
C VAL A 210 5.03 11.71 -10.37
N SER A 211 4.33 10.85 -9.64
CA SER A 211 3.42 9.82 -10.19
C SER A 211 2.23 9.78 -9.24
N GLU A 212 1.24 10.63 -9.53
CA GLU A 212 0.09 10.89 -8.69
C GLU A 212 -1.17 10.38 -9.40
N TRP A 213 -1.85 9.43 -8.77
CA TRP A 213 -3.07 8.83 -9.30
C TRP A 213 -4.28 9.40 -8.56
N THR A 214 -5.34 9.72 -9.30
CA THR A 214 -6.56 10.30 -8.75
C THR A 214 -7.68 9.28 -8.80
N THR A 215 -8.40 9.13 -7.69
CA THR A 215 -9.63 8.33 -7.62
C THR A 215 -10.86 9.22 -7.50
N ASP A 216 -12.00 8.74 -7.97
CA ASP A 216 -13.30 9.34 -7.66
C ASP A 216 -13.81 8.94 -6.26
N ALA A 217 -15.07 9.26 -5.94
CA ALA A 217 -15.66 8.99 -4.64
C ALA A 217 -15.92 7.50 -4.37
N ASP A 218 -15.99 6.68 -5.43
CA ASP A 218 -16.22 5.24 -5.35
C ASP A 218 -14.89 4.46 -5.35
N GLY A 219 -13.76 5.16 -5.40
CA GLY A 219 -12.41 4.58 -5.39
C GLY A 219 -11.89 4.19 -6.77
N MET A 220 -12.61 4.53 -7.85
CA MET A 220 -12.18 4.25 -9.22
C MET A 220 -11.08 5.22 -9.64
N PHE A 221 -10.00 4.72 -10.24
CA PHE A 221 -8.94 5.56 -10.80
C PHE A 221 -9.43 6.29 -12.06
N VAL A 222 -9.32 7.62 -12.08
CA VAL A 222 -9.90 8.49 -13.12
C VAL A 222 -8.90 9.44 -13.77
N ASP A 223 -7.74 9.68 -13.15
CA ASP A 223 -6.68 10.53 -13.71
C ASP A 223 -5.29 10.11 -13.22
N ILE A 224 -4.26 10.40 -13.99
CA ILE A 224 -2.85 10.19 -13.64
C ILE A 224 -2.02 11.42 -14.02
N ASN A 225 -1.25 11.92 -13.06
CA ASN A 225 -0.21 12.92 -13.26
C ASN A 225 1.17 12.26 -13.05
N ASP A 226 1.78 11.81 -14.15
CA ASP A 226 3.09 11.16 -14.16
C ASP A 226 4.06 11.91 -15.09
N ASP A 227 5.22 12.31 -14.57
CA ASP A 227 6.29 12.97 -15.33
C ASP A 227 7.63 12.21 -15.26
N TRP A 228 7.61 10.89 -15.00
CA TRP A 228 8.85 10.10 -14.92
C TRP A 228 9.55 10.03 -16.28
N ASN A 229 8.83 10.06 -17.41
CA ASN A 229 9.45 10.28 -18.72
C ASN A 229 9.62 11.78 -19.02
N SER A 230 10.65 12.38 -18.43
CA SER A 230 10.99 13.80 -18.60
C SER A 230 12.49 14.04 -18.45
N ASP A 231 12.93 15.29 -18.56
CA ASP A 231 14.32 15.66 -18.25
C ASP A 231 14.65 15.47 -16.76
N LYS A 232 13.68 15.64 -15.86
CA LYS A 232 13.84 15.27 -14.45
C LYS A 232 13.97 13.76 -14.30
N GLY A 233 13.16 13.01 -15.05
CA GLY A 233 13.26 11.57 -15.15
C GLY A 233 14.66 11.10 -15.55
N LEU A 234 15.26 11.77 -16.54
CA LEU A 234 16.64 11.49 -16.96
C LEU A 234 17.64 11.72 -15.83
N ILE A 235 17.47 12.78 -15.04
CA ILE A 235 18.28 13.03 -13.83
C ILE A 235 18.12 11.88 -12.83
N ALA A 236 16.88 11.44 -12.56
CA ALA A 236 16.59 10.35 -11.64
C ALA A 236 17.29 9.05 -12.06
N VAL A 237 17.15 8.63 -13.32
CA VAL A 237 17.76 7.38 -13.80
C VAL A 237 19.28 7.47 -13.91
N LYS A 238 19.87 8.67 -14.12
CA LYS A 238 21.32 8.89 -13.98
C LYS A 238 21.79 8.70 -12.54
N GLY A 239 21.03 9.17 -11.55
CA GLY A 239 21.29 8.91 -10.14
C GLY A 239 21.19 7.43 -9.79
N LEU A 240 20.11 6.78 -10.23
CA LEU A 240 19.87 5.34 -10.03
C LEU A 240 20.99 4.49 -10.64
N GLU A 241 21.43 4.84 -11.86
CA GLU A 241 22.52 4.15 -12.57
C GLU A 241 23.79 4.02 -11.72
N LYS A 242 24.14 5.06 -10.94
CA LYS A 242 25.33 5.04 -10.07
C LYS A 242 25.28 3.91 -9.04
N LEU A 243 24.10 3.68 -8.47
CA LEU A 243 23.90 2.64 -7.46
C LEU A 243 23.77 1.26 -8.11
N VAL A 244 22.86 1.09 -9.07
CA VAL A 244 22.53 -0.24 -9.62
C VAL A 244 23.65 -0.87 -10.46
N LYS A 245 24.61 -0.06 -10.92
CA LYS A 245 25.84 -0.54 -11.59
C LYS A 245 27.01 -0.78 -10.63
N SER A 246 26.89 -0.45 -9.35
CA SER A 246 27.90 -0.80 -8.35
C SER A 246 27.87 -2.30 -8.05
N ASP A 247 29.04 -2.93 -8.03
CA ASP A 247 29.18 -4.34 -7.60
C ASP A 247 28.88 -4.52 -6.09
N PHE A 248 28.81 -3.42 -5.34
CA PHE A 248 28.48 -3.40 -3.91
C PHE A 248 27.03 -3.04 -3.63
N HIS A 249 26.17 -2.93 -4.64
CA HIS A 249 24.72 -2.81 -4.46
C HIS A 249 24.05 -4.18 -4.41
N VAL A 250 23.05 -4.33 -3.54
CA VAL A 250 22.15 -5.49 -3.50
C VAL A 250 20.70 -5.04 -3.36
N ASN A 251 19.79 -5.67 -4.13
CA ASN A 251 18.36 -5.48 -4.00
C ASN A 251 17.84 -6.19 -2.75
N ALA A 252 17.86 -5.47 -1.62
CA ALA A 252 17.30 -5.93 -0.36
C ALA A 252 16.91 -4.73 0.51
N GLY A 253 15.83 -4.87 1.29
CA GLY A 253 15.28 -3.82 2.14
C GLY A 253 14.94 -4.32 3.55
N ASN A 254 15.66 -5.34 4.04
CA ASN A 254 15.46 -5.90 5.38
C ASN A 254 16.77 -5.81 6.18
N VAL A 255 16.70 -5.37 7.43
CA VAL A 255 17.90 -5.14 8.26
C VAL A 255 18.68 -6.42 8.61
N ALA A 256 18.10 -7.61 8.45
CA ALA A 256 18.84 -8.88 8.51
C ALA A 256 19.99 -8.95 7.49
N ASN A 257 19.98 -8.12 6.45
CA ASN A 257 21.09 -8.00 5.52
C ASN A 257 22.41 -7.52 6.16
N PHE A 258 22.40 -6.90 7.36
CA PHE A 258 23.62 -6.65 8.12
C PHE A 258 24.36 -7.95 8.49
N GLU A 259 23.64 -9.04 8.74
CA GLU A 259 24.24 -10.37 8.96
C GLU A 259 24.77 -10.97 7.65
N SER A 260 24.24 -10.53 6.51
CA SER A 260 24.64 -10.91 5.15
C SER A 260 25.63 -9.92 4.51
N ASN A 261 26.51 -9.33 5.33
CA ASN A 261 27.61 -8.46 4.91
C ASN A 261 27.20 -7.08 4.35
N ALA A 262 26.01 -6.57 4.67
CA ALA A 262 25.68 -5.17 4.39
C ALA A 262 26.36 -4.22 5.40
N ALA A 263 26.72 -3.02 4.96
CA ALA A 263 27.10 -1.88 5.80
C ALA A 263 25.97 -0.85 5.90
N ILE A 264 25.07 -0.84 4.93
CA ILE A 264 23.93 0.07 4.80
C ILE A 264 22.71 -0.75 4.43
N VAL A 265 21.57 -0.45 5.04
CA VAL A 265 20.26 -1.00 4.66
C VAL A 265 19.24 0.15 4.62
N VAL A 266 18.58 0.34 3.49
CA VAL A 266 17.40 1.23 3.39
C VAL A 266 16.16 0.43 3.75
N SER A 267 15.46 0.85 4.81
CA SER A 267 14.23 0.21 5.33
C SER A 267 13.42 1.24 6.14
N GLY A 268 12.30 0.83 6.74
CA GLY A 268 11.44 1.68 7.55
C GLY A 268 11.55 1.44 9.05
N THR A 269 10.64 2.08 9.79
CA THR A 269 10.57 2.00 11.26
C THR A 269 10.25 0.61 11.79
N TRP A 270 9.55 -0.23 11.00
CA TRP A 270 9.18 -1.59 11.37
C TRP A 270 10.38 -2.51 11.65
N ASP A 271 11.56 -2.14 11.14
CA ASP A 271 12.82 -2.87 11.32
C ASP A 271 13.71 -2.28 12.44
N PHE A 272 13.30 -1.20 13.11
CA PHE A 272 14.17 -0.45 14.02
C PHE A 272 14.73 -1.29 15.18
N GLU A 273 13.87 -2.06 15.88
CA GLU A 273 14.32 -2.92 16.98
C GLU A 273 15.23 -4.06 16.51
N ALA A 274 14.99 -4.59 15.31
CA ALA A 274 15.87 -5.59 14.71
C ALA A 274 17.24 -4.99 14.36
N ALA A 275 17.29 -3.81 13.74
CA ALA A 275 18.53 -3.10 13.42
C ALA A 275 19.35 -2.79 14.68
N LYS A 276 18.68 -2.34 15.74
CA LYS A 276 19.28 -2.08 17.05
C LYS A 276 19.83 -3.35 17.69
N GLY A 277 19.13 -4.47 17.58
CA GLY A 277 19.62 -5.77 18.04
C GLY A 277 20.88 -6.23 17.31
N LEU A 278 20.96 -5.98 16.00
CA LEU A 278 22.08 -6.40 15.15
C LEU A 278 23.32 -5.51 15.29
N LEU A 279 23.15 -4.18 15.34
CA LEU A 279 24.27 -3.23 15.33
C LEU A 279 24.64 -2.69 16.72
N GLY A 280 23.74 -2.76 17.70
CA GLY A 280 23.96 -2.23 19.05
C GLY A 280 24.40 -0.77 19.04
N ASP A 281 25.50 -0.46 19.72
CA ASP A 281 26.07 0.90 19.81
C ASP A 281 26.57 1.44 18.45
N ASN A 282 26.79 0.57 17.46
CA ASN A 282 27.20 0.97 16.12
C ASN A 282 26.01 1.35 15.22
N LEU A 283 24.76 1.29 15.73
CA LEU A 283 23.60 1.68 14.94
C LEU A 283 23.67 3.16 14.55
N GLY A 284 23.72 3.39 13.24
CA GLY A 284 23.44 4.65 12.59
C GLY A 284 22.07 4.66 11.95
N VAL A 285 21.40 5.81 12.05
CA VAL A 285 20.16 6.12 11.35
C VAL A 285 20.26 7.53 10.78
N ALA A 286 19.88 7.70 9.52
CA ALA A 286 19.86 8.97 8.81
C ALA A 286 18.70 8.97 7.81
N ASP A 287 18.27 10.15 7.37
CA ASP A 287 17.48 10.29 6.15
C ASP A 287 18.28 9.79 4.93
N LEU A 288 17.62 9.73 3.76
CA LEU A 288 18.25 9.16 2.57
C LEU A 288 19.34 10.09 2.01
N PRO A 289 20.41 9.55 1.38
CA PRO A 289 21.48 10.38 0.86
C PRO A 289 21.04 11.23 -0.35
N SER A 290 21.88 12.18 -0.74
CA SER A 290 21.80 12.89 -2.02
C SER A 290 22.66 12.24 -3.09
N PHE A 291 22.26 12.36 -4.36
CA PHE A 291 23.07 11.98 -5.52
C PHE A 291 23.40 13.18 -6.39
N GLU A 292 24.56 13.16 -7.05
CA GLU A 292 25.00 14.23 -7.95
C GLU A 292 24.69 13.93 -9.42
N VAL A 293 24.10 14.86 -10.15
CA VAL A 293 24.06 14.83 -11.62
C VAL A 293 24.43 16.21 -12.16
N ASP A 294 25.39 16.24 -13.09
CA ASP A 294 25.84 17.47 -13.77
C ASP A 294 26.24 18.61 -12.79
N GLY A 295 26.86 18.27 -11.66
CA GLY A 295 27.31 19.22 -10.63
C GLY A 295 26.18 19.77 -9.74
N GLN A 296 24.98 19.20 -9.80
CA GLN A 296 23.86 19.50 -8.92
C GLN A 296 23.52 18.31 -8.02
N GLN A 297 23.15 18.60 -6.79
CA GLN A 297 22.81 17.60 -5.77
C GLN A 297 21.29 17.44 -5.66
N TYR A 298 20.83 16.21 -5.61
CA TYR A 298 19.42 15.82 -5.51
C TYR A 298 19.25 14.88 -4.33
N HIS A 299 18.55 15.35 -3.29
CA HIS A 299 18.25 14.53 -2.12
C HIS A 299 17.26 13.45 -2.50
N LEU A 300 17.54 12.18 -2.21
CA LEU A 300 16.57 11.11 -2.47
C LEU A 300 15.27 11.40 -1.73
N GLY A 301 14.16 11.28 -2.44
CA GLY A 301 12.84 11.33 -1.84
C GLY A 301 12.43 9.98 -1.28
N SER A 302 11.22 9.90 -0.73
CA SER A 302 10.63 8.61 -0.31
C SER A 302 9.12 8.68 -0.37
N PHE A 303 8.45 7.52 -0.32
CA PHE A 303 7.05 7.53 0.08
C PHE A 303 6.95 7.74 1.60
N ASN A 304 5.91 8.46 2.03
CA ASN A 304 5.46 8.47 3.41
C ASN A 304 3.96 8.16 3.48
N GLY A 305 3.55 7.36 4.46
CA GLY A 305 2.17 6.99 4.63
C GLY A 305 1.86 6.43 6.00
N CYS A 306 0.76 5.71 6.09
CA CYS A 306 0.30 5.04 7.29
C CYS A 306 -0.09 3.59 7.06
N LYS A 307 -0.20 2.87 8.17
CA LYS A 307 -0.93 1.61 8.25
C LYS A 307 -2.29 1.85 8.89
N LEU A 308 -3.31 1.22 8.33
CA LEU A 308 -4.70 1.33 8.72
C LEU A 308 -5.23 -0.02 9.20
N MET A 309 -6.29 0.00 10.00
CA MET A 309 -7.02 -1.18 10.44
C MET A 309 -8.43 -1.16 9.87
N GLY A 310 -8.72 -2.12 9.00
CA GLY A 310 -10.02 -2.32 8.38
C GLY A 310 -10.89 -3.28 9.17
N VAL A 311 -12.20 -3.09 9.07
CA VAL A 311 -13.22 -4.04 9.53
C VAL A 311 -13.92 -4.58 8.30
N LYS A 312 -13.97 -5.90 8.14
CA LYS A 312 -14.73 -6.54 7.06
C LYS A 312 -16.23 -6.44 7.34
N PRO A 313 -17.09 -6.07 6.35
CA PRO A 313 -18.53 -6.02 6.53
C PRO A 313 -19.11 -7.33 7.10
N GLN A 314 -19.96 -7.20 8.12
CA GLN A 314 -20.54 -8.33 8.83
C GLN A 314 -22.02 -8.49 8.51
N THR A 315 -22.47 -9.72 8.32
CA THR A 315 -23.91 -10.03 8.17
C THR A 315 -24.68 -9.93 9.49
N ASP A 316 -24.02 -10.24 10.62
CA ASP A 316 -24.57 -10.04 11.96
C ASP A 316 -24.18 -8.65 12.49
N ALA A 317 -25.18 -7.76 12.58
CA ALA A 317 -25.02 -6.40 13.07
C ALA A 317 -24.47 -6.30 14.50
N LYS A 318 -24.77 -7.27 15.38
CA LYS A 318 -24.20 -7.29 16.74
C LYS A 318 -22.72 -7.64 16.71
N LYS A 319 -22.33 -8.60 15.88
CA LYS A 319 -20.92 -8.96 15.66
C LYS A 319 -20.17 -7.77 15.06
N GLY A 320 -20.72 -7.11 14.04
CA GLY A 320 -20.15 -5.89 13.45
C GLY A 320 -19.92 -4.79 14.48
N ALA A 321 -20.93 -4.46 15.29
CA ALA A 321 -20.80 -3.46 16.34
C ALA A 321 -19.74 -3.82 17.41
N ALA A 322 -19.65 -5.10 17.80
CA ALA A 322 -18.63 -5.58 18.74
C ALA A 322 -17.22 -5.46 18.15
N ILE A 323 -17.04 -5.80 16.86
CA ILE A 323 -15.76 -5.70 16.16
C ILE A 323 -15.33 -4.24 15.98
N HIS A 324 -16.23 -3.33 15.61
CA HIS A 324 -15.91 -1.90 15.54
C HIS A 324 -15.47 -1.34 16.90
N LYS A 325 -16.06 -1.82 18.00
CA LYS A 325 -15.66 -1.43 19.35
C LYS A 325 -14.25 -1.95 19.70
N LEU A 326 -13.94 -3.17 19.28
CA LEU A 326 -12.59 -3.72 19.39
C LEU A 326 -11.58 -2.93 18.53
N ALA A 327 -11.88 -2.68 17.25
CA ALA A 327 -11.01 -1.95 16.34
C ALA A 327 -10.69 -0.53 16.86
N GLN A 328 -11.69 0.17 17.38
CA GLN A 328 -11.50 1.48 18.03
C GLN A 328 -10.63 1.39 19.28
N TYR A 329 -10.76 0.33 20.08
CA TYR A 329 -9.88 0.10 21.24
C TYR A 329 -8.44 -0.19 20.81
N LEU A 330 -8.26 -1.12 19.87
CA LEU A 330 -6.95 -1.52 19.36
C LEU A 330 -6.21 -0.37 18.69
N THR A 331 -6.91 0.61 18.14
CA THR A 331 -6.33 1.82 17.53
C THR A 331 -6.31 3.04 18.46
N GLY A 332 -6.70 2.87 19.73
CA GLY A 332 -6.63 3.92 20.74
C GLY A 332 -5.20 4.24 21.19
N GLU A 333 -5.03 5.40 21.84
CA GLU A 333 -3.75 5.93 22.33
C GLU A 333 -2.91 4.89 23.10
N ALA A 334 -3.52 4.18 24.06
CA ALA A 334 -2.82 3.21 24.89
C ALA A 334 -2.26 2.04 24.06
N CYS A 335 -3.07 1.45 23.18
CA CYS A 335 -2.63 0.33 22.34
C CYS A 335 -1.58 0.78 21.31
N GLN A 336 -1.67 1.99 20.77
CA GLN A 336 -0.63 2.54 19.91
C GLN A 336 0.68 2.79 20.68
N MET A 337 0.62 3.27 21.93
CA MET A 337 1.81 3.41 22.77
C MET A 337 2.44 2.07 23.15
N GLU A 338 1.65 1.02 23.38
CA GLU A 338 2.19 -0.33 23.55
C GLU A 338 2.91 -0.83 22.29
N ARG A 339 2.33 -0.62 21.10
CA ARG A 339 2.99 -0.94 19.82
C ARG A 339 4.28 -0.14 19.63
N PHE A 340 4.29 1.15 19.98
CA PHE A 340 5.52 1.93 19.96
C PHE A 340 6.58 1.35 20.90
N ASN A 341 6.22 1.02 22.14
CA ASN A 341 7.19 0.53 23.12
C ASN A 341 7.78 -0.84 22.76
N GLU A 342 7.00 -1.72 22.13
CA GLU A 342 7.43 -3.09 21.79
C GLU A 342 8.02 -3.21 20.38
N LEU A 343 7.51 -2.44 19.42
CA LEU A 343 7.82 -2.58 17.99
C LEU A 343 8.41 -1.31 17.37
N SER A 344 8.53 -0.21 18.13
CA SER A 344 8.99 1.11 17.64
C SER A 344 8.13 1.72 16.52
N TRP A 345 6.87 1.27 16.38
CA TRP A 345 5.94 1.84 15.40
C TRP A 345 5.50 3.25 15.82
N GLY A 346 5.64 4.21 14.90
CA GLY A 346 5.22 5.59 15.09
C GLY A 346 3.70 5.73 15.10
N PRO A 347 3.09 6.19 16.21
CA PRO A 347 1.64 6.24 16.34
C PRO A 347 1.00 7.27 15.40
N SER A 348 -0.24 7.03 14.99
CA SER A 348 -1.11 8.03 14.33
C SER A 348 -1.86 8.91 15.34
N ASN A 349 -2.04 8.42 16.56
CA ASN A 349 -2.70 9.16 17.61
C ASN A 349 -1.86 10.37 18.04
N SER A 350 -2.44 11.57 17.98
CA SER A 350 -1.70 12.82 18.20
C SER A 350 -1.16 12.98 19.62
N ASN A 351 -1.82 12.42 20.63
CA ASN A 351 -1.31 12.45 22.01
C ASN A 351 -0.11 11.50 22.16
N ALA A 352 -0.21 10.30 21.60
CA ALA A 352 0.88 9.33 21.58
C ALA A 352 2.11 9.89 20.84
N GLN A 353 1.91 10.53 19.69
CA GLN A 353 2.95 11.22 18.93
C GLN A 353 3.66 12.28 19.76
N ALA A 354 2.94 13.04 20.59
CA ALA A 354 3.49 14.10 21.42
C ALA A 354 4.29 13.59 22.63
N SER A 355 4.31 12.28 22.89
CA SER A 355 5.08 11.72 24.00
C SER A 355 6.59 11.88 23.78
N GLU A 356 7.33 12.11 24.88
CA GLU A 356 8.78 12.33 24.82
C GLU A 356 9.52 11.12 24.21
N ALA A 357 9.08 9.90 24.56
CA ALA A 357 9.69 8.68 24.06
C ALA A 357 9.55 8.56 22.53
N VAL A 358 8.38 8.89 21.98
CA VAL A 358 8.13 8.89 20.53
C VAL A 358 8.98 9.97 19.83
N GLN A 359 9.00 11.19 20.36
CA GLN A 359 9.78 12.30 19.80
C GLN A 359 11.29 12.08 19.84
N GLN A 360 11.79 11.23 20.76
CA GLN A 360 13.20 10.91 20.90
C GLN A 360 13.62 9.60 20.20
N ASN A 361 12.70 8.87 19.58
CA ASN A 361 13.04 7.64 18.87
C ASN A 361 13.92 7.97 17.64
N PRO A 362 15.14 7.41 17.53
CA PRO A 362 16.04 7.74 16.42
C PRO A 362 15.50 7.39 15.03
N GLY A 363 14.77 6.27 14.88
CA GLY A 363 14.15 5.89 13.61
C GLY A 363 13.05 6.86 13.19
N LEU A 364 12.19 7.28 14.13
CA LEU A 364 11.18 8.30 13.87
C LEU A 364 11.79 9.68 13.61
N ALA A 365 12.92 10.00 14.25
CA ALA A 365 13.66 11.23 13.95
C ALA A 365 14.24 11.22 12.53
N ALA A 366 14.78 10.09 12.06
CA ALA A 366 15.25 9.93 10.68
C ALA A 366 14.09 10.03 9.68
N LEU A 367 12.95 9.39 9.97
CA LEU A 367 11.75 9.53 9.16
C LEU A 367 11.25 10.99 9.09
N LEU A 368 11.30 11.71 10.21
CA LEU A 368 10.95 13.13 10.25
C LEU A 368 11.94 14.01 9.46
N ALA A 369 13.23 13.69 9.49
CA ALA A 369 14.25 14.36 8.68
C ALA A 369 14.03 14.12 7.17
N GLN A 370 13.56 12.93 6.81
CA GLN A 370 13.22 12.56 5.43
C GLN A 370 11.92 13.23 4.93
N ALA A 371 10.98 13.57 5.83
CA ALA A 371 9.65 14.07 5.48
C ALA A 371 9.59 15.29 4.51
N PRO A 372 10.52 16.27 4.52
CA PRO A 372 10.54 17.36 3.53
C PRO A 372 10.79 16.89 2.10
N TYR A 373 11.35 15.70 1.92
CA TYR A 373 11.67 15.10 0.63
C TYR A 373 10.69 13.98 0.24
N SER A 374 9.75 13.64 1.12
CA SER A 374 8.82 12.56 0.87
C SER A 374 7.57 12.99 0.08
N LYS A 375 6.94 12.01 -0.56
CA LYS A 375 5.64 12.12 -1.22
C LYS A 375 4.63 11.26 -0.47
N PRO A 376 3.45 11.80 -0.13
CA PRO A 376 2.36 11.00 0.41
C PRO A 376 2.11 9.79 -0.49
N GLN A 377 2.09 8.60 0.09
CA GLN A 377 1.73 7.38 -0.62
C GLN A 377 0.24 7.46 -0.96
N GLY A 378 -0.08 8.03 -2.12
CA GLY A 378 -1.45 8.16 -2.59
C GLY A 378 -2.11 6.81 -2.84
N GLN A 379 -3.36 6.85 -3.30
CA GLN A 379 -4.00 5.67 -3.87
C GLN A 379 -3.25 5.33 -5.15
N ILE A 380 -2.73 4.12 -5.29
CA ILE A 380 -1.91 3.71 -6.44
C ILE A 380 -2.46 2.38 -6.93
N PRO A 381 -2.68 2.19 -8.24
CA PRO A 381 -3.11 0.90 -8.75
C PRO A 381 -2.07 -0.18 -8.48
N ASP A 382 -2.51 -1.37 -8.06
CA ASP A 382 -1.61 -2.47 -7.68
C ASP A 382 -0.62 -2.84 -8.81
N ALA A 383 -1.10 -2.86 -10.05
CA ALA A 383 -0.27 -3.15 -11.21
C ALA A 383 0.81 -2.10 -11.50
N TRP A 384 0.70 -0.86 -10.99
CA TRP A 384 1.76 0.15 -11.14
C TRP A 384 3.05 -0.27 -10.44
N TRP A 385 2.96 -0.94 -9.28
CA TRP A 385 4.13 -1.45 -8.56
C TRP A 385 4.95 -2.40 -9.44
N GLY A 386 4.26 -3.25 -10.22
CA GLY A 386 4.84 -4.15 -11.20
C GLY A 386 5.51 -3.45 -12.39
N VAL A 387 5.03 -2.25 -12.76
CA VAL A 387 5.64 -1.42 -13.80
C VAL A 387 6.89 -0.71 -13.28
N ALA A 388 6.80 -0.08 -12.11
CA ALA A 388 7.90 0.70 -11.53
C ALA A 388 9.10 -0.18 -11.16
N GLN A 389 8.89 -1.41 -10.67
CA GLN A 389 9.97 -2.31 -10.25
C GLN A 389 10.94 -2.71 -11.38
N THR A 390 10.54 -2.64 -12.66
CA THR A 390 11.41 -3.09 -13.76
C THR A 390 12.46 -2.05 -14.14
N ILE A 391 12.27 -0.78 -13.74
CA ILE A 391 13.13 0.33 -14.15
C ILE A 391 14.58 0.11 -13.74
N ALA A 392 14.84 -0.37 -12.52
CA ALA A 392 16.21 -0.50 -12.03
C ALA A 392 17.06 -1.48 -12.86
N GLU A 393 16.47 -2.61 -13.26
CA GLU A 393 17.14 -3.59 -14.12
C GLU A 393 17.34 -3.04 -15.54
N GLU A 394 16.33 -2.35 -16.08
CA GLU A 394 16.44 -1.70 -17.39
C GLU A 394 17.53 -0.61 -17.40
N VAL A 395 17.63 0.21 -16.34
CA VAL A 395 18.70 1.21 -16.15
C VAL A 395 20.07 0.55 -16.04
N LYS A 396 20.18 -0.58 -15.33
CA LYS A 396 21.43 -1.33 -15.20
C LYS A 396 21.96 -1.79 -16.55
N GLN A 397 21.07 -2.17 -17.47
CA GLN A 397 21.40 -2.61 -18.84
C GLN A 397 21.57 -1.45 -19.83
N ALA A 398 21.01 -0.29 -19.53
CA ALA A 398 21.08 0.88 -20.39
C ALA A 398 22.52 1.40 -20.57
N SER A 399 22.76 2.06 -21.71
CA SER A 399 24.04 2.65 -22.06
C SER A 399 23.85 4.07 -22.59
N GLY A 400 24.38 5.04 -21.85
CA GLY A 400 24.30 6.47 -22.18
C GLY A 400 22.88 7.03 -22.10
N ASP A 401 22.77 8.35 -22.30
CA ASP A 401 21.52 9.09 -22.17
C ASP A 401 20.40 8.57 -23.08
N ASP A 402 20.72 8.13 -24.31
CA ASP A 402 19.73 7.57 -25.24
C ASP A 402 19.13 6.24 -24.71
N GLY A 403 19.97 5.38 -24.12
CA GLY A 403 19.52 4.14 -23.50
C GLY A 403 18.64 4.43 -22.28
N LEU A 404 19.05 5.37 -21.43
CA LEU A 404 18.27 5.78 -20.26
C LEU A 404 16.92 6.40 -20.66
N ARG A 405 16.87 7.20 -21.73
CA ARG A 405 15.60 7.72 -22.27
C ARG A 405 14.70 6.61 -22.81
N ALA A 406 15.28 5.55 -23.40
CA ALA A 406 14.49 4.40 -23.84
C ALA A 406 13.84 3.66 -22.67
N VAL A 407 14.52 3.55 -21.51
CA VAL A 407 13.93 3.00 -20.28
C VAL A 407 12.74 3.83 -19.82
N LEU A 408 12.89 5.16 -19.77
CA LEU A 408 11.80 6.06 -19.39
C LEU A 408 10.62 5.98 -20.36
N GLN A 409 10.88 5.87 -21.67
CA GLN A 409 9.84 5.68 -22.67
C GLN A 409 9.11 4.35 -22.48
N ASN A 410 9.83 3.28 -22.16
CA ASN A 410 9.24 1.97 -21.88
C ASN A 410 8.35 2.02 -20.64
N TYR A 411 8.80 2.67 -19.56
CA TYR A 411 7.98 2.93 -18.38
C TYR A 411 6.70 3.71 -18.71
N GLU A 412 6.82 4.81 -19.46
CA GLU A 412 5.66 5.63 -19.84
C GLU A 412 4.64 4.82 -20.66
N ASN A 413 5.11 4.00 -21.60
CA ASN A 413 4.24 3.13 -22.39
C ASN A 413 3.47 2.13 -21.50
N LYS A 414 4.15 1.52 -20.53
CA LYS A 414 3.52 0.61 -19.56
C LYS A 414 2.50 1.35 -18.66
N CYS A 415 2.83 2.56 -18.20
CA CYS A 415 1.91 3.37 -17.40
C CYS A 415 0.68 3.83 -18.19
N LYS A 416 0.86 4.23 -19.46
CA LYS A 416 -0.26 4.57 -20.35
C LYS A 416 -1.15 3.35 -20.58
N ALA A 417 -0.58 2.19 -20.92
CA ALA A 417 -1.34 0.95 -21.09
C ALA A 417 -2.13 0.59 -19.82
N LEU A 418 -1.55 0.84 -18.64
CA LEU A 418 -2.22 0.66 -17.36
C LEU A 418 -3.36 1.67 -17.15
N PHE A 419 -3.14 2.96 -17.41
CA PHE A 419 -4.18 3.99 -17.25
C PHE A 419 -5.33 3.85 -18.26
N ASP A 420 -5.01 3.52 -19.50
CA ASP A 420 -5.98 3.23 -20.55
C ASP A 420 -6.88 2.02 -20.23
N LEU A 421 -6.47 1.15 -19.30
CA LEU A 421 -7.24 0.05 -18.74
C LEU A 421 -8.22 0.51 -17.65
N PHE A 422 -7.84 1.52 -16.84
CA PHE A 422 -8.65 2.04 -15.74
C PHE A 422 -9.65 3.11 -16.18
N GLY A 423 -9.37 3.82 -17.27
CA GLY A 423 -10.37 4.63 -17.94
C GLY A 423 -11.40 3.70 -18.57
N SER A 424 -12.59 3.59 -17.99
CA SER A 424 -13.69 2.74 -18.49
C SER A 424 -13.75 2.74 -20.03
N LYS A 425 -13.47 1.60 -20.65
CA LYS A 425 -13.82 1.42 -22.06
C LYS A 425 -14.44 0.08 -22.28
N ASP A 426 -15.45 0.10 -23.14
CA ASP A 426 -16.09 -1.06 -23.71
C ASP A 426 -15.03 -1.85 -24.48
N TYR A 427 -14.36 -2.80 -23.83
CA TYR A 427 -13.47 -3.71 -24.50
C TYR A 427 -14.31 -4.60 -25.41
N ILE A 428 -13.83 -4.79 -26.63
CA ILE A 428 -14.48 -5.60 -27.64
C ILE A 428 -13.47 -6.60 -28.21
N PHE A 429 -13.95 -7.80 -28.54
CA PHE A 429 -13.18 -8.71 -29.37
C PHE A 429 -13.48 -8.41 -30.84
N VAL A 430 -12.46 -8.02 -31.62
CA VAL A 430 -12.59 -7.74 -33.04
C VAL A 430 -12.01 -8.90 -33.84
N GLY A 431 -12.90 -9.71 -34.41
CA GLY A 431 -12.54 -10.84 -35.26
C GLY A 431 -12.55 -10.49 -36.74
N ALA A 432 -11.70 -11.18 -37.52
CA ALA A 432 -11.70 -11.10 -38.98
C ALA A 432 -13.05 -11.48 -39.60
N TRP A 433 -13.78 -12.41 -38.98
CA TRP A 433 -15.14 -12.79 -39.39
C TRP A 433 -16.17 -11.67 -39.17
N GLY A 434 -15.87 -10.71 -38.29
CA GLY A 434 -16.62 -9.46 -38.12
C GLY A 434 -16.14 -8.33 -39.03
N GLY A 435 -15.22 -8.59 -39.97
CA GLY A 435 -14.71 -7.59 -40.92
C GLY A 435 -13.74 -6.57 -40.31
N TRP A 436 -13.15 -6.86 -39.14
CA TRP A 436 -12.30 -5.94 -38.39
C TRP A 436 -12.99 -4.63 -37.97
N ASP A 437 -14.30 -4.71 -37.68
CA ASP A 437 -15.07 -3.56 -37.22
C ASP A 437 -14.89 -3.34 -35.71
N ASN A 438 -14.10 -2.33 -35.35
CA ASN A 438 -13.91 -1.92 -33.96
C ASN A 438 -14.91 -0.85 -33.49
N SER A 439 -15.94 -0.54 -34.28
CA SER A 439 -17.00 0.42 -33.91
C SER A 439 -18.28 -0.24 -33.41
N SER A 440 -18.39 -1.57 -33.55
CA SER A 440 -19.53 -2.35 -33.11
C SER A 440 -19.39 -2.83 -31.66
N THR A 441 -20.50 -2.87 -30.93
CA THR A 441 -20.61 -3.43 -29.58
C THR A 441 -21.06 -4.89 -29.55
N ASP A 442 -21.25 -5.53 -30.71
CA ASP A 442 -21.77 -6.91 -30.80
C ASP A 442 -20.86 -7.94 -30.10
N TYR A 443 -19.58 -7.60 -29.97
CA TYR A 443 -18.57 -8.41 -29.29
C TYR A 443 -17.98 -7.68 -28.09
N LYS A 444 -18.80 -6.91 -27.37
CA LYS A 444 -18.40 -6.30 -26.10
C LYS A 444 -18.15 -7.36 -25.03
N MET A 445 -17.02 -7.22 -24.36
CA MET A 445 -16.63 -8.05 -23.23
C MET A 445 -17.33 -7.55 -21.97
N GLU A 446 -17.83 -8.48 -21.17
CA GLU A 446 -18.49 -8.20 -19.90
C GLU A 446 -17.45 -8.12 -18.78
N GLU A 447 -17.52 -7.07 -17.98
CA GLU A 447 -16.63 -6.88 -16.84
C GLU A 447 -17.25 -7.40 -15.55
N ALA A 448 -16.54 -8.28 -14.85
CA ALA A 448 -16.87 -8.73 -13.50
C ALA A 448 -15.58 -9.12 -12.75
N ASP A 449 -15.48 -8.71 -11.48
CA ASP A 449 -14.38 -9.11 -10.58
C ASP A 449 -12.96 -8.90 -11.14
N GLY A 450 -12.73 -7.77 -11.82
CA GLY A 450 -11.44 -7.45 -12.44
C GLY A 450 -11.11 -8.30 -13.67
N LYS A 451 -12.10 -8.95 -14.28
CA LYS A 451 -11.97 -9.74 -15.50
C LYS A 451 -12.92 -9.26 -16.57
N LEU A 452 -12.43 -9.21 -17.80
CA LEU A 452 -13.25 -9.02 -18.98
C LEU A 452 -13.49 -10.38 -19.64
N THR A 453 -14.73 -10.76 -19.85
CA THR A 453 -15.07 -12.06 -20.43
C THR A 453 -15.96 -11.90 -21.64
N ILE A 454 -15.72 -12.70 -22.67
CA ILE A 454 -16.62 -12.83 -23.81
C ILE A 454 -16.69 -14.28 -24.27
N THR A 455 -17.88 -14.70 -24.68
CA THR A 455 -18.08 -15.95 -25.42
C THR A 455 -18.16 -15.66 -26.91
N LEU A 456 -17.30 -16.31 -27.69
CA LEU A 456 -17.16 -16.16 -29.13
C LEU A 456 -17.61 -17.44 -29.85
N ASP A 457 -18.49 -17.29 -30.84
CA ASP A 457 -18.75 -18.31 -31.84
C ASP A 457 -17.82 -18.08 -33.04
N VAL A 458 -16.67 -18.76 -33.05
CA VAL A 458 -15.65 -18.66 -34.09
C VAL A 458 -16.09 -19.51 -35.29
N PRO A 459 -16.35 -18.90 -36.46
CA PRO A 459 -16.82 -19.63 -37.63
C PRO A 459 -15.66 -20.24 -38.43
N GLU A 460 -15.93 -21.36 -39.10
CA GLU A 460 -15.01 -21.95 -40.07
C GLU A 460 -14.71 -20.92 -41.17
N SER A 461 -13.44 -20.56 -41.33
CA SER A 461 -13.00 -19.56 -42.32
C SER A 461 -11.52 -19.71 -42.65
N ASP A 462 -11.09 -19.06 -43.73
CA ASP A 462 -9.67 -19.05 -44.14
C ASP A 462 -8.76 -18.38 -43.10
N TYR A 463 -9.33 -17.51 -42.24
CA TYR A 463 -8.61 -16.84 -41.16
C TYR A 463 -9.51 -16.60 -39.95
N MET A 464 -9.36 -17.44 -38.93
CA MET A 464 -10.06 -17.38 -37.65
C MET A 464 -9.28 -16.55 -36.62
N GLY A 465 -8.80 -15.38 -37.03
CA GLY A 465 -8.02 -14.49 -36.16
C GLY A 465 -8.81 -13.29 -35.68
N GLY A 466 -8.46 -12.80 -34.50
CA GLY A 466 -8.97 -11.56 -33.94
C GLY A 466 -8.09 -11.04 -32.82
N ARG A 467 -8.50 -9.92 -32.23
CA ARG A 467 -7.78 -9.26 -31.14
C ARG A 467 -8.71 -8.48 -30.23
N ILE A 468 -8.25 -8.13 -29.05
CA ILE A 468 -9.04 -7.42 -28.05
C ILE A 468 -8.61 -5.96 -28.05
N VAL A 469 -9.56 -5.07 -28.28
CA VAL A 469 -9.31 -3.63 -28.33
C VAL A 469 -10.37 -2.88 -27.56
N THR A 470 -10.05 -1.63 -27.27
CA THR A 470 -11.03 -0.63 -26.89
C THR A 470 -11.98 -0.31 -28.05
N LEU A 471 -13.29 -0.23 -27.79
CA LEU A 471 -14.29 0.27 -28.76
C LEU A 471 -13.87 1.63 -29.38
N GLY A 472 -13.76 1.66 -30.70
CA GLY A 472 -13.47 2.85 -31.50
C GLY A 472 -12.00 3.22 -31.67
N THR A 473 -11.05 2.49 -31.08
CA THR A 473 -9.60 2.70 -31.29
C THR A 473 -8.84 1.37 -31.41
N TRP A 474 -7.59 1.45 -31.89
CA TRP A 474 -6.63 0.34 -31.97
C TRP A 474 -5.43 0.54 -31.03
N ASP A 475 -5.41 1.63 -30.25
CA ASP A 475 -4.23 2.03 -29.45
C ASP A 475 -3.94 1.10 -28.26
N ASN A 476 -4.94 0.34 -27.78
CA ASN A 476 -4.86 -0.56 -26.63
C ASN A 476 -5.14 -2.01 -27.03
N ASP A 477 -4.26 -2.56 -27.85
CA ASP A 477 -4.39 -3.89 -28.46
C ASP A 477 -3.81 -5.00 -27.57
N LEU A 478 -4.67 -5.92 -27.12
CA LEU A 478 -4.29 -7.14 -26.43
C LEU A 478 -4.46 -8.33 -27.37
N GLY A 479 -3.45 -9.19 -27.41
CA GLY A 479 -3.35 -10.24 -28.42
C GLY A 479 -2.65 -11.51 -27.94
N TYR A 480 -2.16 -12.29 -28.88
CA TYR A 480 -1.57 -13.62 -28.67
C TYR A 480 -0.45 -13.63 -27.60
N ALA A 481 0.41 -12.62 -27.58
CA ALA A 481 1.53 -12.51 -26.64
C ALA A 481 1.09 -12.47 -25.16
N GLN A 482 -0.17 -12.11 -24.90
CA GLN A 482 -0.75 -12.06 -23.56
C GLN A 482 -1.45 -13.37 -23.18
N VAL A 483 -1.59 -14.34 -24.09
CA VAL A 483 -2.24 -15.62 -23.80
C VAL A 483 -1.32 -16.51 -22.97
N THR A 484 -1.71 -16.79 -21.73
CA THR A 484 -0.95 -17.65 -20.80
C THR A 484 -1.61 -19.00 -20.54
N GLU A 485 -2.91 -19.13 -20.84
CA GLU A 485 -3.68 -20.37 -20.68
C GLU A 485 -4.58 -20.60 -21.91
N GLY A 486 -4.69 -21.85 -22.37
CA GLY A 486 -5.47 -22.21 -23.56
C GLY A 486 -4.72 -22.05 -24.89
N THR A 487 -3.38 -22.03 -24.86
CA THR A 487 -2.54 -21.92 -26.07
C THR A 487 -2.69 -23.12 -27.00
N GLU A 488 -3.11 -24.28 -26.48
CA GLU A 488 -3.43 -25.47 -27.27
C GLU A 488 -4.63 -25.30 -28.22
N TYR A 489 -5.46 -24.28 -28.00
CA TYR A 489 -6.59 -23.94 -28.88
C TYR A 489 -6.21 -22.97 -29.99
N LEU A 490 -4.96 -22.51 -30.02
CA LEU A 490 -4.47 -21.52 -30.96
C LEU A 490 -3.56 -22.15 -32.00
N LYS A 491 -3.56 -21.55 -33.19
CA LYS A 491 -2.64 -21.92 -34.25
C LYS A 491 -1.24 -21.42 -33.89
N GLU A 492 -0.26 -22.30 -33.94
CA GLU A 492 1.15 -21.89 -33.87
C GLU A 492 1.51 -21.15 -35.17
N VAL A 493 1.93 -19.90 -35.05
CA VAL A 493 2.30 -19.04 -36.18
C VAL A 493 3.67 -18.43 -35.89
N ASP A 494 4.55 -18.37 -36.90
CA ASP A 494 5.81 -17.65 -36.79
C ASP A 494 5.50 -16.18 -36.45
N PRO A 495 6.15 -15.58 -35.43
CA PRO A 495 5.96 -14.16 -35.12
C PRO A 495 6.12 -13.22 -36.32
N ALA A 496 6.95 -13.58 -37.31
CA ALA A 496 7.11 -12.82 -38.54
C ALA A 496 5.84 -12.80 -39.43
N ASP A 497 4.99 -13.82 -39.32
CA ASP A 497 3.74 -14.00 -40.07
C ASP A 497 2.50 -13.53 -39.27
N ASN A 498 2.67 -13.09 -38.02
CA ASN A 498 1.62 -12.48 -37.18
C ASN A 498 2.11 -11.16 -36.54
N PRO A 499 2.45 -10.14 -37.36
CA PRO A 499 3.07 -8.89 -36.88
C PRO A 499 2.14 -8.07 -35.97
N ASP A 500 0.84 -8.31 -36.06
CA ASP A 500 -0.22 -7.64 -35.32
C ASP A 500 -0.63 -8.38 -34.04
N ASN A 501 0.09 -9.46 -33.67
CA ASN A 501 -0.17 -10.20 -32.45
C ASN A 501 -1.60 -10.76 -32.33
N ASN A 502 -2.26 -11.15 -33.42
CA ASN A 502 -3.65 -11.63 -33.37
C ASN A 502 -3.76 -13.00 -32.66
N ILE A 503 -4.85 -13.20 -31.91
CA ILE A 503 -5.30 -14.50 -31.39
C ILE A 503 -5.92 -15.27 -32.56
N ILE A 504 -5.27 -16.35 -33.00
CA ILE A 504 -5.70 -17.16 -34.15
C ILE A 504 -6.13 -18.53 -33.67
N PHE A 505 -7.44 -18.81 -33.72
CA PHE A 505 -7.99 -20.10 -33.29
C PHE A 505 -7.58 -21.22 -34.26
N ALA A 506 -7.25 -22.39 -33.71
CA ALA A 506 -6.82 -23.55 -34.49
C ALA A 506 -7.97 -24.19 -35.27
N GLU A 507 -9.21 -24.06 -34.78
CA GLU A 507 -10.41 -24.62 -35.37
C GLU A 507 -11.65 -23.77 -35.03
N ALA A 508 -12.74 -23.95 -35.78
CA ALA A 508 -14.02 -23.33 -35.46
C ALA A 508 -14.61 -23.90 -34.15
N GLY A 509 -15.36 -23.07 -33.42
CA GLY A 509 -15.95 -23.49 -32.16
C GLY A 509 -16.45 -22.36 -31.29
N ASN A 510 -16.99 -22.73 -30.14
CA ASN A 510 -17.42 -21.79 -29.12
C ASN A 510 -16.32 -21.66 -28.06
N TYR A 511 -15.87 -20.43 -27.81
CA TYR A 511 -14.74 -20.15 -26.92
C TYR A 511 -15.10 -19.07 -25.92
N THR A 512 -14.69 -19.24 -24.67
CA THR A 512 -14.67 -18.18 -23.68
C THR A 512 -13.27 -17.58 -23.64
N VAL A 513 -13.16 -16.28 -23.92
CA VAL A 513 -11.93 -15.52 -23.80
C VAL A 513 -12.05 -14.61 -22.58
N THR A 514 -11.09 -14.71 -21.68
CA THR A 514 -11.05 -13.90 -20.46
C THR A 514 -9.74 -13.13 -20.39
N VAL A 515 -9.82 -11.82 -20.15
CA VAL A 515 -8.67 -10.97 -19.81
C VAL A 515 -8.69 -10.77 -18.30
N ASP A 516 -7.63 -11.16 -17.61
CA ASP A 516 -7.39 -10.78 -16.22
C ASP A 516 -6.74 -9.40 -16.19
N LEU A 517 -7.48 -8.39 -15.73
CA LEU A 517 -7.02 -7.00 -15.72
C LEU A 517 -5.90 -6.75 -14.71
N ASN A 518 -5.77 -7.60 -13.70
CA ASN A 518 -4.73 -7.47 -12.67
C ASN A 518 -3.42 -8.11 -13.14
N ALA A 519 -3.50 -9.30 -13.75
CA ALA A 519 -2.33 -10.04 -14.21
C ALA A 519 -1.87 -9.64 -15.62
N MET A 520 -2.70 -8.93 -16.38
CA MET A 520 -2.49 -8.61 -17.80
C MET A 520 -2.29 -9.86 -18.67
N THR A 521 -3.04 -10.92 -18.36
CA THR A 521 -3.00 -12.20 -19.07
C THR A 521 -4.35 -12.56 -19.68
N ILE A 522 -4.31 -13.36 -20.75
CA ILE A 522 -5.48 -13.90 -21.43
C ILE A 522 -5.55 -15.40 -21.18
N SER A 523 -6.73 -15.87 -20.79
CA SER A 523 -7.08 -17.29 -20.77
C SER A 523 -8.17 -17.59 -21.80
N ILE A 524 -8.03 -18.73 -22.46
CA ILE A 524 -8.97 -19.20 -23.48
C ILE A 524 -9.45 -20.59 -23.10
N VAL A 525 -10.77 -20.75 -23.05
CA VAL A 525 -11.42 -22.04 -22.79
C VAL A 525 -12.33 -22.37 -23.96
N LYS A 526 -12.23 -23.59 -24.48
CA LYS A 526 -13.21 -24.11 -25.44
C LYS A 526 -14.42 -24.69 -24.68
N ASN A 527 -15.63 -24.24 -25.00
CA ASN A 527 -16.87 -24.61 -24.30
C ASN A 527 -17.50 -25.91 -24.81
#